data_AF-A0A6B3GLY5-F1
#
_entry.id   AF-A0A6B3GLY5-F1
#
_cell.length_a   1.000
_cell.length_b   1.000
_cell.length_c   1.000
_cell.angle_alpha   90.00
_cell.angle_beta   90.00
_cell.angle_gamma   90.00
#
_symmetry.space_group_name_H-M   'P 1'
#
loop_
_entity.id
_entity.type
_entity.pdbx_description
1 polymer ?
#
loop_
_entity_poly.entity_id
_entity_poly.type
_entity_poly.pdbx_seq_one_letter_code
_entity_poly.pdbx_strand_id
1 'polypeptide(L)'
;GGSSRAAARRAARLGLPLFPSAYLPELEAYYREQCAEHGTEGFCMMPAERTPLLQVSEDPERTWALYGEHLLHEARTYASWQSEDIRSAVRSAATTVAELREEGVYRIVTPDELAGLKADSLVLHPLCGGMPVEEGWRSLRLFCEAVARERPTAPAQG
;
A
#
# COMPACT_ATOMS: atom_id res chain seq x y z
N GLY A 1 -11.37 -3.12 -13.00
CA GLY A 1 -10.03 -2.60 -12.67
C GLY A 1 -8.94 -3.51 -13.21
N GLY A 2 -7.68 -3.24 -12.85
CA GLY A 2 -6.50 -4.04 -13.28
C GLY A 2 -6.50 -5.49 -12.82
N SER A 3 -7.31 -5.83 -11.82
CA SER A 3 -7.36 -7.15 -11.16
C SER A 3 -8.32 -8.15 -11.81
N SER A 4 -8.68 -7.97 -13.09
CA SER A 4 -9.60 -8.89 -13.79
C SER A 4 -8.90 -9.64 -14.93
N ARG A 5 -9.38 -10.85 -15.24
CA ARG A 5 -8.89 -11.62 -16.41
C ARG A 5 -8.99 -10.81 -17.70
N ALA A 6 -10.06 -10.02 -17.87
CA ALA A 6 -10.19 -9.15 -19.04
C ALA A 6 -9.10 -8.07 -19.12
N ALA A 7 -8.67 -7.52 -17.98
CA ALA A 7 -7.56 -6.57 -17.94
C ALA A 7 -6.22 -7.27 -18.22
N ALA A 8 -5.96 -8.42 -17.58
CA ALA A 8 -4.76 -9.23 -17.80
C ALA A 8 -4.58 -9.62 -19.27
N ARG A 9 -5.65 -10.14 -19.92
CA ARG A 9 -5.62 -10.50 -21.35
C ARG A 9 -5.32 -9.29 -22.24
N ARG A 10 -5.91 -8.12 -21.93
CA ARG A 10 -5.62 -6.90 -22.68
C ARG A 10 -4.17 -6.44 -22.51
N ALA A 11 -3.63 -6.50 -21.29
CA ALA A 11 -2.24 -6.17 -21.02
C ALA A 11 -1.30 -7.11 -21.77
N ALA A 12 -1.55 -8.43 -21.69
CA ALA A 12 -0.78 -9.45 -22.38
C ALA A 12 -0.78 -9.24 -23.90
N ARG A 13 -1.95 -9.08 -24.52
CA ARG A 13 -2.08 -8.83 -25.97
C ARG A 13 -1.31 -7.58 -26.45
N LEU A 14 -1.11 -6.60 -25.57
CA LEU A 14 -0.41 -5.34 -25.87
C LEU A 14 1.05 -5.31 -25.38
N GLY A 15 1.55 -6.39 -24.75
CA GLY A 15 2.89 -6.42 -24.15
C GLY A 15 3.08 -5.41 -23.00
N LEU A 16 2.00 -5.05 -22.31
CA LEU A 16 2.05 -4.10 -21.19
C LEU A 16 2.28 -4.82 -19.86
N PRO A 17 3.00 -4.20 -18.90
CA PRO A 17 3.12 -4.75 -17.56
C PRO A 17 1.76 -4.80 -16.85
N LEU A 18 1.63 -5.73 -15.90
CA LEU A 18 0.43 -5.91 -15.09
C LEU A 18 0.71 -5.54 -13.62
N PHE A 19 -0.13 -4.66 -13.06
CA PHE A 19 -0.08 -4.23 -11.66
C PHE A 19 -1.43 -4.48 -10.98
N PRO A 20 -1.66 -5.69 -10.43
CA PRO A 20 -2.90 -6.00 -9.74
C PRO A 20 -3.04 -5.22 -8.42
N SER A 21 -4.27 -4.93 -8.01
CA SER A 21 -4.59 -4.24 -6.73
C SER A 21 -4.52 -5.13 -5.49
N ALA A 22 -4.22 -6.41 -5.67
CA ALA A 22 -4.15 -7.41 -4.62
C ALA A 22 -3.15 -8.50 -5.02
N TYR A 23 -2.71 -9.30 -4.05
CA TYR A 23 -1.93 -10.50 -4.33
C TYR A 23 -2.81 -11.54 -5.01
N LEU A 24 -2.59 -11.77 -6.31
CA LEU A 24 -3.43 -12.62 -7.16
C LEU A 24 -2.56 -13.53 -8.05
N PRO A 25 -1.87 -14.55 -7.49
CA PRO A 25 -0.98 -15.43 -8.25
C PRO A 25 -1.64 -16.09 -9.45
N GLU A 26 -2.90 -16.48 -9.32
CA GLU A 26 -3.69 -17.08 -10.41
C GLU A 26 -3.91 -16.12 -11.59
N LEU A 27 -4.01 -14.81 -11.30
CA LEU A 27 -4.15 -13.80 -12.34
C LEU A 27 -2.81 -13.54 -13.05
N GLU A 28 -1.70 -13.59 -12.32
CA GLU A 28 -0.36 -13.52 -12.91
C GLU A 28 -0.09 -14.74 -13.80
N ALA A 29 -0.42 -15.95 -13.34
CA ALA A 29 -0.27 -17.17 -14.15
C ALA A 29 -1.07 -17.06 -15.45
N TYR A 30 -2.32 -16.62 -15.37
CA TYR A 30 -3.15 -16.36 -16.54
C TYR A 30 -2.55 -15.28 -17.46
N TYR A 31 -2.03 -14.18 -16.92
CA TYR A 31 -1.35 -13.15 -17.70
C TYR A 31 -0.17 -13.72 -18.50
N ARG A 32 0.68 -14.54 -17.86
CA ARG A 32 1.84 -15.17 -18.51
C ARG A 32 1.44 -16.13 -19.63
N GLU A 33 0.39 -16.93 -19.42
CA GLU A 33 -0.20 -17.79 -20.46
C GLU A 33 -0.64 -16.96 -21.69
N GLN A 34 -1.33 -15.85 -21.45
CA GLN A 34 -1.80 -14.97 -22.52
C GLN A 34 -0.67 -14.23 -23.23
N CYS A 35 0.43 -13.90 -22.53
CA CYS A 35 1.63 -13.35 -23.17
C CYS A 35 2.25 -14.37 -24.14
N ALA A 36 2.38 -15.62 -23.72
CA ALA A 36 2.87 -16.70 -24.56
C ALA A 36 1.98 -16.93 -25.79
N GLU A 37 0.65 -16.93 -25.60
CA GLU A 37 -0.33 -17.07 -26.69
C GLU A 37 -0.24 -15.94 -27.72
N HIS A 38 -0.02 -14.70 -27.27
CA HIS A 38 0.08 -13.53 -28.14
C HIS A 38 1.49 -13.25 -28.65
N GLY A 39 2.50 -14.00 -28.22
CA GLY A 39 3.90 -13.79 -28.58
C GLY A 39 4.46 -12.46 -28.06
N THR A 40 3.99 -12.01 -26.90
CA THR A 40 4.43 -10.77 -26.26
C THR A 40 5.27 -11.04 -25.02
N GLU A 41 6.02 -10.02 -24.60
CA GLU A 41 6.78 -10.03 -23.35
C GLU A 41 6.24 -8.95 -22.40
N GLY A 42 6.29 -9.24 -21.11
CA GLY A 42 5.88 -8.32 -20.06
C GLY A 42 6.04 -8.94 -18.67
N PHE A 43 5.88 -8.14 -17.63
CA PHE A 43 6.05 -8.59 -16.25
C PHE A 43 4.85 -8.22 -15.39
N CYS A 44 4.68 -8.94 -14.29
CA CYS A 44 3.72 -8.64 -13.26
C CYS A 44 4.45 -8.15 -12.02
N MET A 45 4.00 -7.04 -11.43
CA MET A 45 4.43 -6.61 -10.10
C MET A 45 3.20 -6.58 -9.20
N MET A 46 3.14 -7.52 -8.26
CA MET A 46 2.06 -7.66 -7.31
C MET A 46 2.44 -7.02 -5.97
N PRO A 47 1.47 -6.44 -5.24
CA PRO A 47 1.68 -6.13 -3.83
C PRO A 47 1.87 -7.43 -3.05
N ALA A 48 2.52 -7.35 -1.88
CA ALA A 48 2.56 -8.47 -0.95
C ALA A 48 1.14 -8.88 -0.49
N GLU A 49 0.99 -10.12 -0.03
CA GLU A 49 -0.29 -10.65 0.51
C GLU A 49 -0.94 -9.72 1.53
N ARG A 50 -0.10 -9.06 2.35
CA ARG A 50 -0.51 -7.99 3.25
C ARG A 50 0.41 -6.81 3.03
N THR A 51 -0.17 -5.67 2.68
CA THR A 51 0.55 -4.41 2.49
C THR A 51 -0.03 -3.40 3.46
N PRO A 52 0.67 -3.06 4.56
CA PRO A 52 0.14 -2.07 5.50
C PRO A 52 0.22 -0.67 4.90
N LEU A 53 -0.81 0.13 5.14
CA LEU A 53 -0.81 1.57 4.94
C LEU A 53 -0.16 2.22 6.15
N LEU A 54 0.98 2.86 5.93
CA LEU A 54 1.82 3.40 7.00
C LEU A 54 1.53 4.88 7.24
N GLN A 55 1.53 5.25 8.52
CA GLN A 55 1.66 6.61 9.02
C GLN A 55 2.85 6.62 9.97
N VAL A 56 3.78 7.56 9.82
CA VAL A 56 4.95 7.66 10.70
C VAL A 56 4.67 8.70 11.78
N SER A 57 4.88 8.32 13.04
CA SER A 57 4.69 9.20 14.20
C SER A 57 5.67 8.90 15.31
N GLU A 58 6.20 9.94 15.95
CA GLU A 58 6.99 9.82 17.17
C GLU A 58 6.15 9.42 18.40
N ASP A 59 4.83 9.63 18.33
CA ASP A 59 3.87 9.28 19.37
C ASP A 59 2.65 8.58 18.73
N PRO A 60 2.74 7.26 18.48
CA PRO A 60 1.67 6.51 17.85
C PRO A 60 0.35 6.56 18.63
N GLU A 61 0.40 6.58 19.96
CA GLU A 61 -0.80 6.63 20.81
C GLU A 61 -1.55 7.96 20.59
N ARG A 62 -0.83 9.08 20.61
CA ARG A 62 -1.42 10.38 20.30
C ARG A 62 -1.98 10.42 18.88
N THR A 63 -1.26 9.89 17.90
CA THR A 63 -1.73 9.93 16.50
C THR A 63 -2.98 9.07 16.31
N TRP A 64 -3.06 7.90 16.96
CA TRP A 64 -4.30 7.12 16.97
C TRP A 64 -5.46 7.89 17.63
N ALA A 65 -5.21 8.50 18.79
CA ALA A 65 -6.24 9.25 19.53
C ALA A 65 -6.77 10.47 18.76
N LEU A 66 -5.89 11.18 18.04
CA LEU A 66 -6.25 12.41 17.32
C LEU A 66 -6.75 12.14 15.89
N TYR A 67 -6.18 11.15 15.21
CA TYR A 67 -6.34 11.00 13.76
C TYR A 67 -6.86 9.62 13.32
N GLY A 68 -7.07 8.69 14.26
CA GLY A 68 -7.59 7.36 13.94
C GLY A 68 -8.93 7.39 13.18
N GLU A 69 -9.79 8.37 13.46
CA GLU A 69 -11.07 8.54 12.76
C GLU A 69 -10.90 8.90 11.28
N HIS A 70 -9.83 9.59 10.89
CA HIS A 70 -9.51 9.84 9.47
C HIS A 70 -9.14 8.53 8.76
N LEU A 71 -8.31 7.69 9.40
CA LEU A 71 -7.93 6.38 8.88
C LEU A 71 -9.16 5.47 8.73
N LEU A 72 -10.01 5.45 9.76
CA LEU A 72 -11.26 4.68 9.75
C LEU A 72 -12.23 5.18 8.69
N HIS A 73 -12.33 6.50 8.50
CA HIS A 73 -13.17 7.08 7.45
C HIS A 73 -12.72 6.62 6.06
N GLU A 74 -11.41 6.63 5.77
CA GLU A 74 -10.89 6.07 4.52
C GLU A 74 -11.24 4.58 4.40
N ALA A 75 -10.91 3.79 5.41
CA ALA A 75 -11.15 2.34 5.43
C ALA A 75 -12.61 1.99 5.11
N ARG A 76 -13.56 2.63 5.81
CA ARG A 76 -15.00 2.41 5.63
C ARG A 76 -15.51 2.93 4.29
N THR A 77 -15.01 4.07 3.83
CA THR A 77 -15.39 4.63 2.54
C THR A 77 -14.96 3.70 1.41
N TYR A 78 -13.71 3.25 1.40
CA TYR A 78 -13.22 2.31 0.40
C TYR A 78 -13.94 0.96 0.49
N ALA A 79 -14.23 0.45 1.70
CA ALA A 79 -15.02 -0.76 1.88
C ALA A 79 -16.43 -0.63 1.26
N SER A 80 -17.05 0.55 1.36
CA SER A 80 -18.39 0.81 0.79
C SER A 80 -18.43 0.76 -0.75
N TRP A 81 -17.28 0.95 -1.40
CA TRP A 81 -17.16 0.89 -2.87
C TRP A 81 -16.81 -0.49 -3.39
N GLN A 82 -16.40 -1.43 -2.52
CA GLN A 82 -16.01 -2.76 -2.97
C GLN A 82 -17.24 -3.63 -3.25
N SER A 83 -17.43 -4.00 -4.51
CA SER A 83 -18.33 -5.10 -4.88
C SER A 83 -17.69 -6.45 -4.55
N GLU A 84 -18.49 -7.53 -4.54
CA GLU A 84 -18.02 -8.90 -4.22
C GLU A 84 -16.83 -9.36 -5.07
N ASP A 85 -16.74 -8.88 -6.31
CA ASP A 85 -15.68 -9.25 -7.26
C ASP A 85 -14.38 -8.44 -7.10
N ILE A 86 -14.36 -7.38 -6.29
CA ILE A 86 -13.20 -6.52 -6.13
C ILE A 86 -12.36 -6.99 -4.94
N ARG A 87 -11.12 -7.39 -5.21
CA ARG A 87 -10.12 -7.70 -4.19
C ARG A 87 -9.09 -6.58 -4.08
N SER A 88 -8.82 -6.16 -2.85
CA SER A 88 -7.79 -5.17 -2.50
C SER A 88 -6.91 -5.74 -1.38
N ALA A 89 -5.59 -5.62 -1.51
CA ALA A 89 -4.64 -6.00 -0.46
C ALA A 89 -4.76 -5.14 0.81
N VAL A 90 -5.42 -3.98 0.71
CA VAL A 90 -5.62 -3.01 1.80
C VAL A 90 -7.08 -2.90 2.23
N ARG A 91 -7.89 -3.94 1.95
CA ARG A 91 -9.28 -3.98 2.43
C ARG A 91 -9.29 -4.14 3.95
N SER A 92 -10.06 -3.28 4.61
CA SER A 92 -10.37 -3.39 6.03
C SER A 92 -11.85 -3.77 6.24
N ALA A 93 -12.11 -4.56 7.27
CA ALA A 93 -13.45 -4.87 7.77
C ALA A 93 -13.78 -4.12 9.08
N ALA A 94 -12.82 -3.36 9.62
CA ALA A 94 -12.99 -2.62 10.86
C ALA A 94 -14.09 -1.56 10.77
N THR A 95 -14.86 -1.46 11.85
CA THR A 95 -15.94 -0.48 12.02
C THR A 95 -15.61 0.56 13.10
N THR A 96 -14.58 0.29 13.91
CA THR A 96 -14.04 1.20 14.93
C THR A 96 -12.53 1.40 14.77
N VAL A 97 -12.00 2.47 15.37
CA VAL A 97 -10.55 2.76 15.36
C VAL A 97 -9.75 1.66 16.07
N ALA A 98 -10.30 1.11 17.16
CA ALA A 98 -9.65 0.02 17.90
C ALA A 98 -9.54 -1.25 17.05
N GLU A 99 -10.62 -1.64 16.35
CA GLU A 99 -10.61 -2.75 15.40
C GLU A 99 -9.62 -2.52 14.26
N LEU A 100 -9.57 -1.29 13.71
CA LEU A 100 -8.67 -0.94 12.62
C LEU A 100 -7.20 -1.09 13.02
N ARG A 101 -6.88 -0.65 14.25
CA ARG A 101 -5.55 -0.77 14.84
C ARG A 101 -5.16 -2.22 15.07
N GLU A 102 -6.08 -3.06 15.54
CA GLU A 102 -5.84 -4.49 15.76
C GLU A 102 -5.69 -5.26 14.44
N GLU A 103 -6.51 -4.93 13.44
CA GLU A 103 -6.49 -5.56 12.12
C GLU A 103 -5.15 -5.35 11.38
N GLY A 104 -4.53 -4.18 11.59
CA GLY A 104 -3.17 -3.91 11.14
C GLY A 104 -3.02 -3.58 9.65
N VAL A 105 -4.14 -3.39 8.93
CA VAL A 105 -4.13 -2.83 7.56
C VAL A 105 -3.61 -1.39 7.58
N TYR A 106 -3.98 -0.61 8.59
CA TYR A 106 -3.40 0.70 8.87
C TYR A 106 -2.45 0.57 10.06
N ARG A 107 -1.22 1.04 9.90
CA ARG A 107 -0.22 0.99 10.97
C ARG A 107 0.40 2.36 11.17
N ILE A 108 0.31 2.83 12.41
CA ILE A 108 1.07 3.98 12.88
C ILE A 108 2.34 3.44 13.51
N VAL A 109 3.49 3.82 12.97
CA VAL A 109 4.81 3.30 13.39
C VAL A 109 5.73 4.45 13.75
N THR A 110 6.65 4.19 14.68
CA THR A 110 7.74 5.10 14.97
C THR A 110 8.81 5.09 13.87
N PRO A 111 9.66 6.13 13.77
CA PRO A 111 10.82 6.11 12.89
C PRO A 111 11.73 4.87 13.08
N ASP A 112 11.91 4.41 14.32
CA ASP A 112 12.75 3.26 14.64
C ASP A 112 12.07 1.93 14.23
N GLU A 113 10.76 1.82 14.46
CA GLU A 113 9.98 0.67 13.98
C GLU A 113 9.96 0.59 12.45
N LEU A 114 9.86 1.74 11.77
CA LEU A 114 9.93 1.85 10.32
C LEU A 114 11.26 1.32 9.78
N ALA A 115 12.39 1.72 10.39
CA ALA A 115 13.72 1.24 10.03
C ALA A 115 13.86 -0.30 10.18
N GLY A 116 13.15 -0.87 11.16
CA GLY A 116 13.09 -2.32 11.36
C GLY A 116 12.21 -3.08 10.36
N LEU A 117 11.39 -2.40 9.55
CA LEU A 117 10.51 -3.06 8.58
C LEU A 117 11.32 -3.61 7.39
N LYS A 118 11.33 -4.94 7.26
CA LYS A 118 11.86 -5.62 6.08
C LYS A 118 10.75 -5.77 5.04
N ALA A 119 10.59 -4.77 4.18
CA ALA A 119 9.64 -4.80 3.08
C ALA A 119 10.27 -4.26 1.80
N ASP A 120 9.97 -4.89 0.66
CA ASP A 120 10.46 -4.46 -0.66
C ASP A 120 9.82 -3.14 -1.12
N SER A 121 8.63 -2.82 -0.60
CA SER A 121 7.94 -1.55 -0.81
C SER A 121 7.13 -1.15 0.42
N LEU A 122 6.95 0.16 0.61
CA LEU A 122 6.20 0.77 1.69
C LEU A 122 5.12 1.67 1.08
N VAL A 123 3.91 1.65 1.64
CA VAL A 123 2.77 2.44 1.14
C VAL A 123 2.38 3.49 2.16
N LEU A 124 2.30 4.74 1.73
CA LEU A 124 1.98 5.91 2.56
C LEU A 124 0.78 6.63 1.95
N HIS A 125 -0.25 6.92 2.75
CA HIS A 125 -1.40 7.74 2.36
C HIS A 125 -1.49 9.00 3.25
N PRO A 126 -0.60 9.98 3.09
CA PRO A 126 -0.46 11.09 4.05
C PRO A 126 -1.71 11.98 4.19
N LEU A 127 -2.63 11.94 3.22
CA LEU A 127 -3.86 12.73 3.19
C LEU A 127 -5.14 11.86 3.27
N CYS A 128 -5.00 10.61 3.72
CA CYS A 128 -6.10 9.65 3.81
C CYS A 128 -7.28 10.19 4.63
N GLY A 129 -8.51 9.95 4.15
CA GLY A 129 -9.74 10.25 4.90
C GLY A 129 -9.87 11.71 5.38
N GLY A 130 -9.26 12.65 4.66
CA GLY A 130 -9.27 14.07 5.03
C GLY A 130 -8.29 14.43 6.16
N MET A 131 -7.22 13.65 6.33
CA MET A 131 -6.13 13.95 7.28
C MET A 131 -5.67 15.41 7.15
N PRO A 132 -5.44 16.12 8.28
CA PRO A 132 -4.91 17.47 8.24
C PRO A 132 -3.57 17.54 7.50
N VAL A 133 -3.45 18.53 6.60
CA VAL A 133 -2.27 18.69 5.73
C VAL A 133 -0.97 18.76 6.53
N GLU A 134 -0.97 19.45 7.67
CA GLU A 134 0.21 19.56 8.54
C GLU A 134 0.65 18.22 9.13
N GLU A 135 -0.30 17.35 9.50
CA GLU A 135 0.01 16.02 10.02
C GLU A 135 0.50 15.09 8.89
N GLY A 136 -0.13 15.16 7.72
CA GLY A 136 0.35 14.45 6.53
C GLY A 136 1.80 14.81 6.19
N TRP A 137 2.13 16.10 6.21
CA TRP A 137 3.51 16.57 6.02
C TRP A 137 4.45 16.16 7.15
N ARG A 138 3.99 16.17 8.41
CA ARG A 138 4.79 15.71 9.54
C ARG A 138 5.20 14.25 9.38
N SER A 139 4.26 13.37 9.05
CA SER A 139 4.51 11.95 8.79
C SER A 139 5.51 11.74 7.65
N LEU A 140 5.35 12.46 6.53
CA LEU A 140 6.30 12.38 5.41
C LEU A 140 7.72 12.84 5.78
N ARG A 141 7.86 13.91 6.57
CA ARG A 141 9.18 14.38 7.03
C ARG A 141 9.85 13.32 7.91
N LEU A 142 9.12 12.77 8.88
CA LEU A 142 9.62 11.69 9.74
C LEU A 142 10.03 10.46 8.94
N PHE A 143 9.22 10.07 7.94
CA PHE A 143 9.57 9.00 7.00
C PHE A 143 10.90 9.27 6.29
N CYS A 144 11.05 10.46 5.68
CA CYS A 144 12.26 10.83 4.95
C CYS A 144 13.50 10.85 5.87
N GLU A 145 13.37 11.37 7.09
CA GLU A 145 14.46 11.40 8.06
C GLU A 145 14.88 9.99 8.50
N ALA A 146 13.91 9.11 8.75
CA ALA A 146 14.17 7.72 9.12
C ALA A 146 14.92 6.96 8.00
N VAL A 147 14.44 7.07 6.76
CA VAL A 147 15.07 6.42 5.60
C VAL A 147 16.46 6.99 5.31
N ALA A 148 16.67 8.28 5.52
CA ALA A 148 17.99 8.91 5.35
C ALA A 148 19.01 8.42 6.38
N ARG A 149 18.60 8.02 7.59
CA ARG A 149 19.50 7.45 8.61
C ARG A 149 19.97 6.03 8.25
N GLU A 150 19.11 5.23 7.63
CA GLU A 150 19.40 3.85 7.22
C GLU A 150 20.33 3.76 6.00
N ARG A 151 20.40 4.80 5.18
CA ARG A 151 21.32 4.88 4.06
C ARG A 151 22.54 5.72 4.44
N PRO A 152 23.74 5.14 4.64
CA PRO A 152 24.94 5.97 4.75
C PRO A 152 25.03 6.83 3.49
N THR A 153 25.18 8.14 3.69
CA THR A 153 25.42 9.11 2.63
C THR A 153 26.57 8.58 1.78
N ALA A 154 26.32 8.33 0.49
CA ALA A 154 27.38 8.00 -0.44
C ALA A 154 28.45 9.09 -0.35
N PRO A 155 29.75 8.76 -0.24
CA PRO A 155 30.78 9.78 -0.16
C PRO A 155 30.67 10.66 -1.41
N ALA A 156 30.69 11.97 -1.20
CA ALA A 156 30.79 12.92 -2.30
C ALA A 156 32.03 12.54 -3.13
N GLN A 157 31.82 12.22 -4.41
CA GLN A 157 32.92 11.98 -5.33
C GLN A 157 33.69 13.30 -5.46
N GLY A 158 34.89 13.34 -4.88
CA GLY A 158 35.87 14.40 -5.06
C GLY A 158 36.76 14.17 -6.26
#